data_AF-A0A5C4J8B2-F1
#
_entry.id   AF-A0A5C4J8B2-F1
#
_cell.length_a   1.000
_cell.length_b   1.000
_cell.length_c   1.000
_cell.angle_alpha   90.00
_cell.angle_beta   90.00
_cell.angle_gamma   90.00
#
_symmetry.space_group_name_H-M   'P 1'
#
loop_
_entity.id
_entity.type
_entity.pdbx_description
1 polymer ?
#
loop_
_entity_poly.entity_id
_entity_poly.type
_entity_poly.pdbx_seq_one_letter_code
_entity_poly.pdbx_strand_id
1 'polypeptide(L)'
;MNVSTSGYYDWLGRPESPRALRDKDLTKMIREIHAESRGSYGSPRVHAELTLGLGEQVNRKRVERLMRQAGLQGVYWRRGRRNLVNAATEEDLVQRRFDVAGPDRLWLTDITEHPTTEGNCIALL
;
A
#
# COMPACT_ATOMS: atom_id res chain seq x y z
N MET A 1 -13.24 9.66 39.90
CA MET A 1 -14.22 8.95 39.05
C MET A 1 -15.26 8.33 39.96
N ASN A 2 -16.49 8.85 39.98
CA ASN A 2 -17.53 8.37 40.88
C ASN A 2 -18.41 7.35 40.13
N VAL A 3 -18.05 6.06 40.25
CA VAL A 3 -18.85 4.94 39.73
C VAL A 3 -19.38 4.18 40.93
N SER A 4 -20.64 3.74 40.92
CA SER A 4 -21.17 2.95 42.03
C SER A 4 -20.38 1.65 42.16
N THR A 5 -20.10 1.25 43.41
CA THR A 5 -19.36 0.02 43.70
C THR A 5 -20.05 -1.21 43.10
N SER A 6 -21.39 -1.22 43.08
CA SER A 6 -22.18 -2.25 42.42
C SER A 6 -21.97 -2.29 40.91
N GLY A 7 -21.94 -1.13 40.23
CA GLY A 7 -21.69 -1.06 38.79
C GLY A 7 -20.28 -1.49 38.41
N TYR A 8 -19.30 -1.24 39.28
CA TYR A 8 -17.92 -1.70 39.11
C TYR A 8 -17.82 -3.23 39.19
N TYR A 9 -18.41 -3.86 40.22
CA TYR A 9 -18.36 -5.32 40.37
C TYR A 9 -19.24 -6.06 39.35
N ASP A 10 -20.39 -5.49 38.96
CA ASP A 10 -21.20 -6.00 37.85
C ASP A 10 -20.42 -5.98 36.54
N TRP A 11 -19.65 -4.93 36.28
CA TRP A 11 -18.78 -4.86 35.10
C TRP A 11 -17.63 -5.87 35.19
N LEU A 12 -17.04 -6.05 36.37
CA LEU A 12 -15.91 -6.94 36.61
C LEU A 12 -16.27 -8.42 36.36
N GLY A 13 -17.49 -8.82 36.69
CA GLY A 13 -17.99 -10.20 36.53
C GLY A 13 -18.70 -10.48 35.20
N ARG A 14 -18.84 -9.49 34.30
CA ARG A 14 -19.62 -9.67 33.08
C ARG A 14 -18.91 -10.64 32.11
N PRO A 15 -19.58 -11.72 31.68
CA PRO A 15 -19.04 -12.59 30.65
C PRO A 15 -18.89 -11.83 29.33
N GLU A 16 -18.01 -12.34 28.46
CA GLU A 16 -17.79 -11.71 27.16
C GLU A 16 -19.09 -11.59 26.38
N SER A 17 -19.37 -10.37 25.90
CA SER A 17 -20.57 -10.14 25.11
C SER A 17 -20.52 -10.98 23.82
N PRO A 18 -21.68 -11.39 23.27
CA PRO A 18 -21.74 -12.09 21.98
C PRO A 18 -21.02 -11.35 20.85
N ARG A 19 -20.99 -10.01 20.92
CA ARG A 19 -20.24 -9.18 19.96
C ARG A 19 -18.72 -9.35 20.10
N ALA A 20 -18.21 -9.46 21.32
CA ALA A 20 -16.79 -9.68 21.59
C ALA A 20 -16.34 -11.07 21.13
N LEU A 21 -17.16 -12.10 21.38
CA LEU A 21 -16.93 -13.44 20.85
C LEU A 21 -16.89 -13.42 19.32
N ARG A 22 -17.88 -12.80 18.67
CA ARG A 22 -17.91 -12.69 17.21
C ARG A 22 -16.73 -11.89 16.64
N ASP A 23 -16.27 -10.85 17.35
CA ASP A 23 -15.07 -10.10 16.97
C ASP A 23 -13.80 -10.96 17.06
N LYS A 24 -13.70 -11.87 18.05
CA LYS A 24 -12.58 -12.83 18.13
C LYS A 24 -12.57 -13.79 16.95
N ASP A 25 -13.72 -14.39 16.64
CA ASP A 25 -13.86 -15.31 15.50
C ASP A 25 -13.50 -14.60 14.19
N LEU A 26 -14.03 -13.39 13.98
CA LEU A 26 -13.73 -12.61 12.79
C LEU A 26 -12.25 -12.21 12.71
N THR A 27 -11.63 -11.89 13.84
CA THR A 27 -10.19 -11.58 13.90
C THR A 27 -9.34 -12.78 13.54
N LYS A 28 -9.77 -14.00 13.90
CA LYS A 28 -9.08 -15.23 13.50
C LYS A 28 -9.11 -15.42 11.98
N MET A 29 -10.28 -15.31 11.35
CA MET A 29 -10.41 -15.38 9.89
C MET A 29 -9.60 -14.29 9.18
N ILE A 30 -9.62 -13.05 9.70
CA ILE A 30 -8.81 -11.94 9.18
C ILE A 30 -7.31 -12.29 9.20
N ARG A 31 -6.81 -12.92 10.27
CA ARG A 31 -5.40 -13.33 10.39
C ARG A 31 -5.04 -14.40 9.36
N GLU A 32 -5.91 -15.37 9.16
CA GLU A 32 -5.73 -16.47 8.19
C GLU A 32 -5.64 -15.90 6.76
N ILE A 33 -6.62 -15.11 6.34
CA ILE A 33 -6.63 -14.46 5.01
C ILE A 33 -5.37 -13.59 4.80
N HIS A 34 -4.99 -12.82 5.82
CA HIS A 34 -3.82 -11.96 5.72
C HIS A 34 -2.52 -12.78 5.60
N ALA A 35 -2.40 -13.88 6.35
CA ALA A 35 -1.26 -14.79 6.27
C ALA A 35 -1.17 -15.50 4.91
N GLU A 36 -2.30 -15.98 4.38
CA GLU A 36 -2.38 -16.59 3.04
C GLU A 36 -1.94 -15.62 1.94
N SER A 37 -2.30 -14.34 2.08
CA SER A 37 -1.84 -13.27 1.19
C SER A 37 -0.37 -12.87 1.39
N ARG A 38 0.37 -13.56 2.28
CA ARG A 38 1.75 -13.22 2.71
C ARG A 38 1.88 -11.79 3.23
N GLY A 39 0.85 -11.31 3.92
CA GLY A 39 0.79 -9.95 4.47
C GLY A 39 0.49 -8.85 3.45
N SER A 40 0.22 -9.19 2.19
CA SER A 40 -0.02 -8.17 1.15
C SER A 40 -1.40 -7.51 1.27
N TYR A 41 -2.41 -8.22 1.76
CA TYR A 41 -3.79 -7.72 1.74
C TYR A 41 -4.07 -6.76 2.89
N GLY A 42 -4.55 -5.56 2.52
CA GLY A 42 -5.12 -4.58 3.46
C GLY A 42 -6.62 -4.78 3.65
N SER A 43 -7.24 -3.93 4.47
CA SER A 43 -8.67 -4.04 4.81
C SER A 43 -9.64 -4.13 3.63
N PRO A 44 -9.43 -3.49 2.46
CA PRO A 44 -10.37 -3.63 1.35
C PRO A 44 -10.35 -5.04 0.75
N ARG A 45 -9.16 -5.65 0.64
CA ARG A 45 -9.00 -7.00 0.08
C ARG A 45 -9.45 -8.07 1.07
N VAL A 46 -9.07 -7.93 2.33
CA VAL A 46 -9.56 -8.85 3.39
C VAL A 46 -11.08 -8.78 3.51
N HIS A 47 -11.68 -7.59 3.38
CA HIS A 47 -13.15 -7.45 3.37
C HIS A 47 -13.78 -8.19 2.19
N ALA A 48 -13.20 -8.11 0.98
CA ALA A 48 -13.69 -8.83 -0.19
C ALA A 48 -13.58 -10.35 -0.03
N GLU A 49 -12.47 -10.86 0.51
CA GLU A 49 -12.31 -12.31 0.78
C GLU A 49 -13.34 -12.80 1.81
N LEU A 50 -13.58 -12.04 2.87
CA LEU A 50 -14.62 -12.36 3.86
C LEU A 50 -16.01 -12.39 3.22
N THR A 51 -16.41 -11.37 2.47
CA THR A 51 -17.79 -11.26 1.95
C THR A 51 -18.03 -12.11 0.71
N LEU A 52 -17.13 -12.08 -0.28
CA LEU A 52 -17.30 -12.75 -1.57
C LEU A 52 -16.74 -14.17 -1.55
N GLY A 53 -15.62 -14.40 -0.85
CA GLY A 53 -14.99 -15.71 -0.76
C GLY A 53 -15.65 -16.61 0.29
N LEU A 54 -15.92 -16.08 1.48
CA LEU A 54 -16.43 -16.85 2.62
C LEU A 54 -17.91 -16.58 2.95
N GLY A 55 -18.57 -15.64 2.27
CA GLY A 55 -19.99 -15.33 2.49
C GLY A 55 -20.30 -14.60 3.81
N GLU A 56 -19.27 -14.08 4.49
CA GLU A 56 -19.42 -13.41 5.79
C GLU A 56 -20.06 -12.03 5.66
N GLN A 57 -21.10 -11.77 6.45
CA GLN A 57 -21.80 -10.49 6.46
C GLN A 57 -21.12 -9.51 7.42
N VAL A 58 -20.11 -8.79 6.92
CA VAL A 58 -19.31 -7.85 7.70
C VAL A 58 -19.15 -6.49 7.01
N ASN A 59 -19.29 -5.41 7.78
CA ASN A 59 -19.01 -4.07 7.30
C ASN A 59 -17.50 -3.80 7.21
N ARG A 60 -17.07 -3.10 6.15
CA ARG A 60 -15.67 -2.71 5.92
C ARG A 60 -15.02 -1.99 7.11
N LYS A 61 -15.72 -1.07 7.79
CA LYS A 61 -15.18 -0.36 8.97
C LYS A 61 -14.89 -1.29 10.14
N ARG A 62 -15.65 -2.39 10.27
CA ARG A 62 -15.41 -3.41 11.30
C ARG A 62 -14.14 -4.18 11.00
N VAL A 63 -13.91 -4.55 9.75
CA VAL A 63 -12.66 -5.19 9.30
C VAL A 63 -11.47 -4.25 9.53
N GLU A 64 -11.57 -2.97 9.13
CA GLU A 64 -10.54 -1.96 9.38
C GLU A 64 -10.19 -1.84 10.87
N ARG A 65 -11.20 -1.75 11.74
CA ARG A 65 -11.00 -1.69 13.20
C ARG A 65 -10.28 -2.93 13.73
N LEU A 66 -10.73 -4.12 13.34
CA LEU A 66 -10.19 -5.38 13.84
C LEU A 66 -8.77 -5.65 13.33
N MET A 67 -8.48 -5.33 12.06
CA MET A 67 -7.11 -5.39 11.53
C MET A 67 -6.17 -4.47 12.32
N ARG A 68 -6.61 -3.23 12.60
CA ARG A 68 -5.83 -2.28 13.42
C ARG A 68 -5.59 -2.81 14.84
N GLN A 69 -6.62 -3.36 15.49
CA GLN A 69 -6.49 -3.97 16.81
C GLN A 69 -5.57 -5.20 16.82
N ALA A 70 -5.55 -5.95 15.72
CA ALA A 70 -4.72 -7.14 15.55
C ALA A 70 -3.27 -6.83 15.11
N GLY A 71 -2.93 -5.57 14.81
CA GLY A 71 -1.62 -5.15 14.31
C GLY A 71 -1.35 -5.54 12.86
N LEU A 72 -2.41 -5.76 12.07
CA LEU A 72 -2.30 -6.20 10.67
C LEU A 72 -2.41 -5.00 9.73
N GLN A 73 -1.53 -4.95 8.74
CA GLN A 73 -1.50 -3.90 7.73
C GLN A 73 -1.13 -4.51 6.38
N GLY A 74 -1.90 -4.16 5.34
CA GLY A 74 -1.57 -4.56 3.98
C GLY A 74 -0.40 -3.78 3.40
N VAL A 75 0.24 -4.34 2.38
CA VAL A 75 1.27 -3.64 1.61
C VAL A 75 0.62 -2.48 0.88
N TYR A 76 1.18 -1.29 1.06
CA TYR A 76 0.78 -0.10 0.33
C TYR A 76 2.02 0.47 -0.36
N TRP A 77 1.95 0.64 -1.68
CA TRP A 77 3.01 1.33 -2.42
C TRP A 77 2.78 2.83 -2.29
N ARG A 78 3.62 3.53 -1.50
CA ARG A 78 3.73 4.98 -1.67
C ARG A 78 4.32 5.21 -3.05
N ARG A 79 3.66 5.97 -3.93
CA ARG A 79 4.32 6.55 -5.10
C ARG A 79 5.40 7.51 -4.58
N GLY A 80 6.57 6.98 -4.24
CA GLY A 80 7.74 7.80 -4.02
C GLY A 80 8.04 8.47 -5.35
N ARG A 81 8.12 9.80 -5.36
CA ARG A 81 8.92 10.46 -6.39
C ARG A 81 10.29 9.84 -6.25
N ARG A 82 10.70 9.04 -7.23
CA ARG A 82 12.09 8.62 -7.34
C ARG A 82 12.85 9.93 -7.52
N ASN A 83 13.41 10.45 -6.44
CA ASN A 83 14.49 11.40 -6.57
C ASN A 83 15.62 10.56 -7.16
N LEU A 84 15.68 10.50 -8.49
CA LEU A 84 16.87 10.14 -9.21
C LEU A 84 17.89 11.22 -8.85
N VAL A 85 18.47 11.10 -7.65
CA VAL A 85 19.67 11.85 -7.29
C VAL A 85 20.68 11.37 -8.30
N ASN A 86 20.92 12.21 -9.32
CA ASN A 86 22.01 12.29 -10.29
C ASN A 86 23.12 11.21 -10.21
N ALA A 87 22.76 9.94 -10.14
CA ALA A 87 23.66 8.84 -10.33
C ALA A 87 23.74 8.71 -11.84
N ALA A 88 24.82 9.23 -12.42
CA ALA A 88 25.10 8.99 -13.81
C ALA A 88 25.15 7.46 -13.99
N THR A 89 24.19 6.91 -14.71
CA THR A 89 24.15 5.48 -15.03
C THR A 89 25.35 5.10 -15.88
N GLU A 90 25.90 6.07 -16.63
CA GLU A 90 27.00 5.92 -17.57
C GLU A 90 28.01 7.07 -17.43
N GLU A 91 29.22 6.86 -17.92
CA GLU A 91 30.28 7.87 -17.94
C GLU A 91 29.90 9.06 -18.83
N ASP A 92 29.96 10.28 -18.29
CA ASP A 92 29.81 11.51 -19.08
C ASP A 92 31.11 11.76 -19.87
N LEU A 93 31.20 11.16 -21.06
CA LEU A 93 32.37 11.24 -21.95
C LEU A 93 32.73 12.67 -22.36
N VAL A 94 31.79 13.60 -22.25
CA VAL A 94 31.95 14.99 -22.71
C VAL A 94 32.10 15.95 -21.52
N GLN A 95 31.94 15.48 -20.28
CA GLN A 95 32.03 16.28 -19.05
C GLN A 95 31.21 17.57 -19.10
N ARG A 96 30.04 17.51 -19.75
CA ARG A 96 29.18 18.67 -20.03
C ARG A 96 29.86 19.83 -20.79
N ARG A 97 30.92 19.56 -21.55
CA ARG A 97 31.61 20.54 -22.41
C ARG A 97 31.10 20.49 -23.85
N PHE A 98 30.12 21.33 -24.16
CA PHE A 98 29.50 21.40 -25.48
C PHE A 98 30.13 22.43 -26.42
N ASP A 99 31.12 23.19 -25.94
CA ASP A 99 31.86 24.17 -26.74
C ASP A 99 33.01 23.47 -27.49
N VAL A 100 32.89 23.37 -28.82
CA VAL A 100 33.86 22.70 -29.68
C VAL A 100 34.40 23.64 -30.76
N ALA A 101 35.70 23.51 -31.04
CA ALA A 101 36.45 24.42 -31.91
C ALA A 101 36.10 24.35 -33.41
N GLY A 102 35.18 23.47 -33.83
CA GLY A 102 34.80 23.33 -35.23
C GLY A 102 33.73 22.25 -35.45
N PRO A 103 33.17 22.17 -36.68
CA PRO A 103 32.18 21.17 -37.05
C PRO A 103 32.75 19.74 -36.95
N ASP A 104 31.86 18.75 -36.86
CA ASP A 104 32.17 17.32 -36.80
C ASP A 104 33.06 16.88 -35.62
N ARG A 105 33.05 17.64 -34.51
CA ARG A 105 33.81 17.33 -33.28
C ARG A 105 32.96 16.77 -32.14
N LEU A 106 31.68 17.10 -32.11
CA LEU A 106 30.73 16.61 -31.12
C LEU A 106 29.36 16.47 -31.79
N TRP A 107 28.75 15.29 -31.64
CA TRP A 107 27.42 14.99 -32.15
C TRP A 107 26.49 14.78 -30.96
N LEU A 108 25.38 15.51 -30.95
CA LEU A 108 24.34 15.41 -29.93
C LEU A 108 23.08 14.95 -30.64
N THR A 109 22.43 13.93 -30.08
CA THR A 109 21.13 13.46 -30.54
C THR A 109 20.22 13.44 -29.34
N ASP A 110 19.05 14.04 -29.46
CA ASP A 110 18.01 13.86 -28.45
C ASP A 110 17.05 12.73 -28.86
N ILE A 111 16.44 12.11 -27.85
CA ILE A 111 15.37 11.15 -28.03
C ILE A 111 14.12 11.82 -27.47
N THR A 112 13.16 12.08 -28.34
CA THR A 112 11.89 12.70 -27.95
C THR A 112 10.76 11.68 -28.01
N GLU A 113 10.01 11.56 -26.91
CA GLU A 113 8.80 10.74 -26.85
C GLU A 113 7.56 11.57 -27.18
N HIS A 114 6.77 11.09 -28.15
CA HIS A 114 5.49 11.69 -28.54
C HIS A 114 4.34 10.75 -28.19
N PRO A 115 3.37 11.19 -27.37
CA PRO A 115 2.21 10.37 -27.04
C PRO A 115 1.26 10.28 -28.25
N THR A 116 0.83 9.06 -28.58
CA THR A 116 -0.19 8.79 -29.60
C THR A 116 -1.31 7.93 -29.04
N THR A 117 -2.41 7.78 -29.77
CA THR A 117 -3.55 6.93 -29.40
C THR A 117 -3.20 5.43 -29.33
N GLU A 118 -2.11 5.00 -29.96
CA GLU A 118 -1.66 3.61 -29.99
C GLU A 118 -0.47 3.33 -29.04
N GLY A 119 0.04 4.37 -28.37
CA GLY A 119 1.20 4.29 -27.47
C GLY A 119 2.19 5.44 -27.69
N ASN A 120 3.36 5.38 -27.04
CA ASN A 120 4.40 6.39 -27.24
C ASN A 120 5.23 6.05 -28.47
N CYS A 121 5.39 7.03 -29.38
CA CYS A 121 6.35 6.95 -30.48
C CYS A 121 7.65 7.64 -30.07
N ILE A 122 8.79 7.04 -30.43
CA ILE A 122 10.12 7.57 -30.15
C ILE A 122 10.70 8.13 -31.45
N ALA A 123 11.14 9.38 -31.42
CA ALA A 123 11.83 10.05 -32.54
C ALA A 123 13.24 10.49 -32.11
N LEU A 124 14.18 10.47 -33.07
CA LEU A 124 15.51 11.05 -32.94
C LEU A 124 15.49 12.44 -33.60
N LEU A 125 15.92 13.49 -32.88
CA LEU A 125 16.08 14.84 -33.43
C LEU A 125 17.55 15.13 -33.80
#